data_AF-A0A7S0TMQ1-F1
#
_entry.id   AF-A0A7S0TMQ1-F1
#
_cell.length_a   1.000
_cell.length_b   1.000
_cell.length_c   1.000
_cell.angle_alpha   90.00
_cell.angle_beta   90.00
_cell.angle_gamma   90.00
#
_symmetry.space_group_name_H-M   'P 1'
#
loop_
_entity.id
_entity.type
_entity.pdbx_description
1 polymer ?
#
loop_
_entity_poly.entity_id
_entity_poly.type
_entity_poly.pdbx_seq_one_letter_code
_entity_poly.pdbx_strand_id
1 'polypeptide(L)'
;RVVTQGEGERNYHIFYQVCECAPENKALSDVSIEAATQYDITKTTLKANNTDDRKNFAETKQAMDFIGFDAECQTNIFKVLSAILHAGNMSFSENAKNEADVASDKYLTTVSSMLGVDEEGMRKALCI
;
A
#
# COMPACT_ATOMS: atom_id res chain seq x y z
N ARG A 1 8.23 -7.60 -9.12
CA ARG A 1 8.23 -6.12 -9.05
C ARG A 1 7.39 -5.59 -7.88
N VAL A 2 6.10 -5.96 -7.73
CA VAL A 2 5.26 -5.52 -6.57
C VAL A 2 5.53 -6.33 -5.31
N VAL A 3 5.42 -7.66 -5.35
CA VAL A 3 5.59 -8.53 -4.16
C VAL A 3 7.03 -8.99 -3.93
N THR A 4 7.89 -8.81 -4.92
CA THR A 4 9.30 -9.23 -4.88
C THR A 4 10.12 -8.30 -5.76
N GLN A 5 11.31 -7.92 -5.31
CA GLN A 5 12.25 -7.07 -6.02
C GLN A 5 13.60 -7.80 -6.11
N GLY A 6 14.35 -7.58 -7.20
CA GLY A 6 15.74 -8.01 -7.26
C GLY A 6 16.59 -7.30 -6.21
N GLU A 7 17.75 -7.86 -5.88
CA GLU A 7 18.69 -7.21 -4.98
C GLU A 7 19.12 -5.84 -5.52
N GLY A 8 18.96 -4.80 -4.71
CA GLY A 8 19.23 -3.41 -5.11
C GLY A 8 18.16 -2.79 -6.01
N GLU A 9 17.07 -3.49 -6.32
CA GLU A 9 15.95 -2.94 -7.07
C GLU A 9 14.85 -2.40 -6.15
N ARG A 10 14.27 -1.26 -6.53
CA ARG A 10 13.06 -0.72 -5.91
C ARG A 10 11.80 -1.35 -6.48
N ASN A 11 10.72 -1.24 -5.72
CA ASN A 11 9.36 -1.39 -6.23
C ASN A 11 9.01 -0.20 -7.16
N TYR A 12 7.76 -0.12 -7.63
CA TYR A 12 7.27 1.02 -8.39
C TYR A 12 7.42 2.32 -7.58
N HIS A 13 7.79 3.41 -8.28
CA HIS A 13 8.04 4.72 -7.66
C HIS A 13 6.86 5.23 -6.86
N ILE A 14 5.63 4.95 -7.31
CA ILE A 14 4.42 5.45 -6.65
C ILE A 14 4.34 5.04 -5.16
N PHE A 15 4.85 3.86 -4.78
CA PHE A 15 4.86 3.44 -3.38
C PHE A 15 5.78 4.32 -2.52
N TYR A 16 6.95 4.70 -3.04
CA TYR A 16 7.88 5.57 -2.32
C TYR A 16 7.37 7.02 -2.30
N GLN A 17 6.79 7.48 -3.41
CA GLN A 17 6.14 8.78 -3.53
C GLN A 17 5.02 8.97 -2.51
N VAL A 18 4.10 8.01 -2.38
CA VAL A 18 3.01 8.11 -1.39
C VAL A 18 3.51 8.00 0.04
N CYS A 19 4.46 7.11 0.33
CA CYS A 19 5.04 6.97 1.68
C CYS A 19 5.80 8.22 2.13
N GLU A 20 6.51 8.89 1.22
CA GLU A 20 7.28 10.10 1.52
C GLU A 20 6.37 11.34 1.69
N CYS A 21 5.22 11.38 1.02
CA CYS A 21 4.28 12.50 1.07
C CYS A 21 3.13 12.33 2.07
N ALA A 22 2.84 11.11 2.53
CA ALA A 22 1.74 10.83 3.45
C ALA A 22 1.71 11.72 4.72
N PRO A 23 2.84 12.02 5.39
CA PRO A 23 2.81 12.83 6.62
C PRO A 23 2.27 14.25 6.45
N GLU A 24 2.38 14.83 5.25
CA GLU A 24 2.08 16.24 4.98
C GLU A 24 0.89 16.42 4.02
N ASN A 25 0.41 15.34 3.38
CA ASN A 25 -0.63 15.42 2.36
C ASN A 25 -2.01 15.10 2.94
N LYS A 26 -2.87 16.12 3.04
CA LYS A 26 -4.25 15.97 3.52
C LYS A 26 -5.06 14.94 2.72
N ALA A 27 -4.81 14.77 1.42
CA ALA A 27 -5.53 13.76 0.63
C ALA A 27 -5.11 12.31 0.97
N LEU A 28 -4.01 12.15 1.70
CA LEU A 28 -3.50 10.87 2.17
C LEU A 28 -3.78 10.62 3.67
N SER A 29 -4.43 11.56 4.38
CA SER A 29 -4.70 11.40 5.82
C SER A 29 -5.58 10.19 6.13
N ASP A 30 -6.46 9.85 5.20
CA ASP A 30 -7.51 8.84 5.39
C ASP A 30 -7.14 7.48 4.80
N VAL A 31 -5.91 7.33 4.27
CA VAL A 31 -5.48 6.09 3.60
C VAL A 31 -4.41 5.32 4.38
N SER A 32 -4.13 5.66 5.64
CA SER A 32 -3.27 4.85 6.53
C SER A 32 -1.90 4.46 5.93
N ILE A 33 -1.23 5.37 5.22
CA ILE A 33 0.10 5.13 4.65
C ILE A 33 1.18 5.60 5.63
N GLU A 34 2.14 4.72 5.91
CA GLU A 34 3.29 4.95 6.78
C GLU A 34 4.59 5.10 5.95
N ALA A 35 5.74 5.24 6.62
CA ALA A 35 7.02 5.29 5.95
C ALA A 35 7.33 3.98 5.20
N ALA A 36 8.07 4.06 4.09
CA ALA A 36 8.42 2.90 3.26
C ALA A 36 9.23 1.82 4.00
N THR A 37 9.81 2.14 5.17
CA THR A 37 10.48 1.17 6.07
C THR A 37 9.52 0.24 6.79
N GLN A 38 8.22 0.56 6.83
CA GLN A 38 7.20 -0.21 7.55
C GLN A 38 6.58 -1.32 6.69
N TYR A 39 6.90 -1.40 5.40
CA TYR A 39 6.29 -2.35 4.48
C TYR A 39 7.30 -3.31 3.86
N ASP A 40 6.98 -4.60 3.89
CA ASP A 40 7.83 -5.68 3.38
C ASP A 40 8.15 -5.52 1.90
N ILE A 41 7.19 -4.98 1.13
CA ILE A 41 7.33 -4.77 -0.32
C ILE A 41 8.10 -3.50 -0.71
N THR A 42 8.57 -2.70 0.26
CA THR A 42 9.37 -1.49 0.00
C THR A 42 10.63 -1.35 0.86
N LYS A 43 10.72 -2.04 2.01
CA LYS A 43 11.78 -1.82 3.02
C LYS A 43 13.19 -2.18 2.56
N THR A 44 13.35 -3.05 1.55
CA THR A 44 14.66 -3.60 1.14
C THR A 44 15.54 -2.58 0.42
N THR A 45 14.97 -1.76 -0.48
CA THR A 45 15.72 -0.73 -1.20
C THR A 45 14.86 0.53 -1.25
N LEU A 46 15.26 1.56 -0.51
CA LEU A 46 14.47 2.78 -0.31
C LEU A 46 14.82 3.86 -1.35
N LYS A 47 16.11 4.01 -1.65
CA LYS A 47 16.61 5.08 -2.52
C LYS A 47 16.90 4.54 -3.92
N ALA A 48 16.54 5.30 -4.94
CA ALA A 48 17.16 5.18 -6.25
C ALA A 48 17.94 6.44 -6.56
N ASN A 49 18.97 6.29 -7.39
CA ASN A 49 19.81 7.39 -7.83
C ASN A 49 18.96 8.44 -8.57
N ASN A 50 19.24 9.71 -8.31
CA ASN A 50 18.62 10.87 -8.97
C ASN A 50 17.08 10.91 -8.92
N THR A 51 16.46 10.38 -7.86
CA THR A 51 15.01 10.46 -7.65
C THR A 51 14.67 11.39 -6.50
N ASP A 52 13.76 12.34 -6.76
CA ASP A 52 13.07 13.13 -5.73
C ASP A 52 11.61 12.67 -5.66
N ASP A 53 11.31 11.78 -4.71
CA ASP A 53 9.99 11.16 -4.60
C ASP A 53 8.88 12.19 -4.23
N ARG A 54 9.20 13.26 -3.50
CA ARG A 54 8.22 14.34 -3.24
C ARG A 54 7.88 15.12 -4.50
N LYS A 55 8.91 15.55 -5.24
CA LYS A 55 8.72 16.27 -6.50
C LYS A 55 7.92 15.41 -7.49
N ASN A 56 8.31 14.15 -7.66
CA ASN A 56 7.66 13.24 -8.59
C ASN A 56 6.20 12.94 -8.19
N PHE A 57 5.88 12.90 -6.88
CA PHE A 57 4.50 12.77 -6.43
C PHE A 57 3.64 13.98 -6.82
N ALA A 58 4.18 15.20 -6.65
CA ALA A 58 3.49 16.42 -7.06
C ALA A 58 3.22 16.45 -8.57
N GLU A 59 4.20 16.06 -9.38
CA GLU A 59 4.04 15.92 -10.83
C GLU A 59 2.98 14.86 -11.19
N THR A 60 2.95 13.74 -10.47
CA THR A 60 1.94 12.68 -10.66
C THR A 60 0.53 13.18 -10.35
N LYS A 61 0.34 13.93 -9.25
CA LYS A 61 -0.96 14.54 -8.93
C LYS A 61 -1.40 15.55 -9.98
N GLN A 62 -0.50 16.42 -10.42
CA GLN A 62 -0.80 17.38 -11.48
C GLN A 62 -1.21 16.68 -12.78
N ALA A 63 -0.55 15.56 -13.12
CA ALA A 63 -0.93 14.76 -14.28
C ALA A 63 -2.33 14.11 -14.11
N MET A 64 -2.66 13.60 -12.92
CA MET A 64 -4.01 13.11 -12.60
C MET A 64 -5.06 14.21 -12.78
N ASP A 65 -4.82 15.40 -12.22
CA ASP A 65 -5.71 16.56 -12.37
C ASP A 65 -5.89 16.94 -13.85
N PHE A 66 -4.80 17.00 -14.61
CA PHE A 66 -4.82 17.38 -16.03
C PHE A 66 -5.61 16.39 -16.91
N ILE A 67 -5.50 15.09 -16.61
CA ILE A 67 -6.24 14.04 -17.34
C ILE A 67 -7.73 14.00 -16.91
N GLY A 68 -8.09 14.65 -15.81
CA GLY A 68 -9.46 14.79 -15.34
C GLY A 68 -9.86 13.81 -14.25
N PHE A 69 -8.90 13.26 -13.50
CA PHE A 69 -9.21 12.50 -12.29
C PHE A 69 -9.62 13.47 -11.18
N ASP A 70 -10.88 13.40 -10.74
CA ASP A 70 -11.34 14.18 -9.60
C ASP A 70 -10.70 13.71 -8.29
N ALA A 71 -10.91 14.50 -7.23
CA ALA A 71 -10.31 14.24 -5.92
C ALA A 71 -10.75 12.89 -5.33
N GLU A 72 -12.00 12.47 -5.55
CA GLU A 72 -12.52 11.20 -5.05
C GLU A 72 -11.83 10.01 -5.75
N CYS A 73 -11.70 10.08 -7.07
CA CYS A 73 -11.03 9.08 -7.87
C CYS A 73 -9.55 8.95 -7.47
N GLN A 74 -8.85 10.08 -7.28
CA GLN A 74 -7.48 10.08 -6.77
C GLN A 74 -7.39 9.44 -5.37
N THR A 75 -8.29 9.80 -4.45
CA THR A 75 -8.35 9.17 -3.12
C THR A 75 -8.57 7.66 -3.22
N ASN A 76 -9.45 7.19 -4.10
CA ASN A 76 -9.67 5.76 -4.32
C ASN A 76 -8.40 5.05 -4.87
N ILE A 77 -7.65 5.69 -5.76
CA ILE A 77 -6.34 5.18 -6.21
C ILE A 77 -5.39 5.05 -5.01
N PHE A 78 -5.31 6.05 -4.14
CA PHE A 78 -4.44 6.00 -2.96
C PHE A 78 -4.88 4.96 -1.93
N LYS A 79 -6.19 4.72 -1.76
CA LYS A 79 -6.71 3.61 -0.95
C LYS A 79 -6.24 2.25 -1.47
N VAL A 80 -6.31 2.03 -2.78
CA VAL A 80 -5.81 0.80 -3.42
C VAL A 80 -4.31 0.62 -3.18
N LEU A 81 -3.51 1.68 -3.33
CA LEU A 81 -2.08 1.63 -3.06
C LEU A 81 -1.78 1.30 -1.59
N SER A 82 -2.52 1.89 -0.66
CA SER A 82 -2.43 1.57 0.76
C SER A 82 -2.77 0.11 1.05
N ALA A 83 -3.87 -0.39 0.48
CA ALA A 83 -4.27 -1.79 0.61
C ALA A 83 -3.15 -2.73 0.14
N ILE A 84 -2.48 -2.42 -0.98
CA ILE A 84 -1.35 -3.22 -1.48
C ILE A 84 -0.17 -3.21 -0.49
N LEU A 85 0.17 -2.04 0.07
CA LEU A 85 1.24 -1.91 1.06
C LEU A 85 0.96 -2.75 2.32
N HIS A 86 -0.25 -2.65 2.87
CA HIS A 86 -0.65 -3.41 4.07
C HIS A 86 -0.81 -4.90 3.79
N ALA A 87 -1.34 -5.28 2.62
CA ALA A 87 -1.43 -6.69 2.21
C ALA A 87 -0.05 -7.34 2.13
N GLY A 88 0.98 -6.59 1.71
CA GLY A 88 2.37 -7.04 1.71
C GLY A 88 2.93 -7.41 3.08
N ASN A 89 2.33 -6.90 4.17
CA ASN A 89 2.72 -7.20 5.55
C ASN A 89 1.87 -8.31 6.19
N MET A 90 0.86 -8.82 5.50
CA MET A 90 0.05 -9.91 6.02
C MET A 90 0.90 -11.18 6.14
N SER A 91 0.74 -11.87 7.26
CA SER A 91 1.33 -13.18 7.49
C SER A 91 0.23 -14.19 7.78
N PHE A 92 0.51 -15.45 7.44
CA PHE A 92 -0.42 -16.55 7.55
C PHE A 92 0.20 -17.63 8.45
N SER A 93 -0.64 -18.24 9.28
CA SER A 93 -0.26 -19.29 10.21
C SER A 93 -1.31 -20.38 10.25
N GLU A 94 -0.93 -21.55 10.73
CA GLU A 94 -1.86 -22.65 10.96
C GLU A 94 -2.68 -22.41 12.24
N ASN A 95 -3.99 -22.62 12.16
CA ASN A 95 -4.89 -22.52 13.30
C ASN A 95 -4.98 -23.85 14.08
N ALA A 96 -5.76 -23.89 15.17
CA ALA A 96 -5.91 -25.09 16.01
C ALA A 96 -6.56 -26.31 15.30
N LYS A 97 -7.14 -26.11 14.11
CA LYS A 97 -7.75 -27.15 13.27
C LYS A 97 -6.84 -27.61 12.12
N ASN A 98 -5.59 -27.15 12.10
CA ASN A 98 -4.65 -27.39 11.00
C ASN A 98 -5.06 -26.75 9.67
N GLU A 99 -5.76 -25.62 9.72
CA GLU A 99 -6.16 -24.82 8.54
C GLU A 99 -5.35 -23.53 8.49
N ALA A 100 -5.10 -22.99 7.30
CA ALA A 100 -4.46 -21.69 7.17
C ALA A 100 -5.36 -20.58 7.75
N ASP A 101 -4.78 -19.59 8.42
CA ASP A 101 -5.47 -18.40 8.91
C ASP A 101 -4.54 -17.18 8.86
N VAL A 102 -5.11 -15.99 8.89
CA VAL A 102 -4.35 -14.74 9.01
C VAL A 102 -3.79 -14.64 10.43
N ALA A 103 -2.48 -14.45 10.56
CA ALA A 103 -1.81 -14.42 11.85
C ALA A 103 -2.03 -13.10 12.62
N SER A 104 -2.39 -12.01 11.94
CA SER A 104 -2.70 -10.72 12.55
C SER A 104 -3.82 -9.97 11.84
N ASP A 105 -4.85 -9.59 12.60
CA ASP A 105 -6.02 -8.90 12.10
C ASP A 105 -5.71 -7.45 11.68
N LYS A 106 -4.65 -6.84 12.22
CA LYS A 106 -4.29 -5.43 11.96
C LYS A 106 -4.27 -5.10 10.46
N TYR A 107 -3.53 -5.89 9.68
CA TYR A 107 -3.37 -5.65 8.25
C TYR A 107 -4.62 -6.08 7.49
N LEU A 108 -5.28 -7.16 7.92
CA LEU A 108 -6.54 -7.61 7.32
C LEU A 108 -7.63 -6.53 7.43
N THR A 109 -7.87 -5.97 8.62
CA THR A 109 -8.83 -4.88 8.86
C THR A 109 -8.49 -3.63 8.04
N THR A 110 -7.21 -3.30 7.92
CA THR A 110 -6.78 -2.14 7.13
C THR A 110 -7.06 -2.36 5.64
N VAL A 111 -6.70 -3.53 5.11
CA VAL A 111 -6.91 -3.88 3.70
C VAL A 111 -8.40 -3.97 3.37
N SER A 112 -9.22 -4.60 4.22
CA SER A 112 -10.66 -4.72 4.03
C SER A 112 -11.35 -3.35 4.00
N SER A 113 -10.98 -2.47 4.94
CA SER A 113 -11.47 -1.09 5.00
C SER A 113 -11.10 -0.26 3.78
N MET A 114 -9.84 -0.31 3.34
CA MET A 114 -9.38 0.44 2.16
C MET A 114 -10.06 -0.02 0.87
N LEU A 115 -10.34 -1.31 0.74
CA LEU A 115 -11.00 -1.89 -0.44
C LEU A 115 -12.53 -1.87 -0.36
N GLY A 116 -13.11 -1.52 0.80
CA GLY A 116 -14.55 -1.50 1.01
C GLY A 116 -15.20 -2.88 0.96
N VAL A 117 -14.50 -3.91 1.45
CA VAL A 117 -14.98 -5.30 1.47
C VAL A 117 -15.16 -5.82 2.89
N ASP A 118 -16.01 -6.83 3.05
CA ASP A 118 -16.22 -7.49 4.33
C ASP A 118 -14.96 -8.23 4.80
N GLU A 119 -14.57 -8.02 6.06
CA GLU A 119 -13.34 -8.57 6.62
C GLU A 119 -13.41 -10.10 6.76
N GLU A 120 -14.55 -10.64 7.19
CA GLU A 120 -14.73 -12.08 7.35
C GLU A 120 -14.74 -12.79 5.98
N GLY A 121 -15.40 -12.18 4.99
CA GLY A 121 -15.37 -12.63 3.60
C GLY A 121 -13.95 -12.64 3.02
N MET A 122 -13.17 -11.58 3.27
CA MET A 122 -11.76 -11.52 2.86
C MET A 122 -10.92 -12.59 3.55
N ARG A 123 -11.06 -12.78 4.87
CA ARG A 123 -10.34 -13.85 5.60
C ARG A 123 -10.62 -15.21 4.98
N LYS A 124 -11.90 -15.55 4.79
CA LYS A 124 -12.31 -16.83 4.19
C LYS A 124 -11.74 -17.01 2.78
N ALA A 125 -11.70 -15.95 1.98
CA ALA A 125 -11.16 -16.01 0.61
C ALA A 125 -9.63 -16.19 0.58
N LEU A 126 -8.90 -15.72 1.60
CA LEU A 126 -7.44 -15.84 1.69
C LEU A 126 -7.00 -17.16 2.35
N CYS A 127 -7.85 -17.77 3.15
CA CYS A 127 -7.55 -18.90 4.04
C CYS A 127 -8.29 -20.19 3.64
N ILE A 128 -8.45 -20.41 2.33
CA ILE A 128 -9.13 -21.59 1.75
C ILE A 128 -8.31 -22.86 1.95
#